data_AF-A0AA95H5D7-F1
#
_entry.id   AF-A0AA95H5D7-F1
#
_cell.length_a   1.000
_cell.length_b   1.000
_cell.length_c   1.000
_cell.angle_alpha   90.00
_cell.angle_beta   90.00
_cell.angle_gamma   90.00
#
_symmetry.space_group_name_H-M   'P 1'
#
loop_
_entity.id
_entity.type
_entity.pdbx_description
1 polymer ?
#
loop_
_entity_poly.entity_id
_entity_poly.type
_entity_poly.pdbx_seq_one_letter_code
_entity_poly.pdbx_strand_id
1 'polypeptide(L)' 'MLRLLVILATIGTWLVSSNLWYTGGVLVVGWIFANIIQRILNVLFYVSLIGLGGLYIYAQQTEQSFFWLLLSGLYQLL' A
#
# COMPACT_ATOMS: atom_id res chain seq x y z
N MET A 1 8.76 -0.57 6.35
CA MET A 1 7.79 -1.07 7.34
C MET A 1 7.38 -2.52 7.09
N LEU A 2 6.90 -2.91 5.89
CA LEU A 2 6.49 -4.30 5.60
C LEU A 2 7.58 -5.36 5.88
N ARG A 3 8.83 -5.11 5.48
CA ARG A 3 9.96 -6.01 5.76
C ARG A 3 10.24 -6.20 7.25
N LEU A 4 9.98 -5.17 8.06
CA LEU A 4 10.14 -5.24 9.51
C LEU A 4 9.07 -6.15 10.13
N LEU A 5 7.83 -6.10 9.62
CA LEU A 5 6.78 -7.04 10.03
C LEU A 5 7.14 -8.49 9.68
N VAL A 6 7.73 -8.72 8.51
CA VAL A 6 8.23 -10.06 8.12
C VAL A 6 9.32 -10.53 9.07
N ILE A 7 10.28 -9.68 9.43
CA ILE A 7 11.35 -10.04 10.38
C ILE A 7 10.76 -10.41 11.74
N LEU A 8 9.80 -9.63 12.25
CA LEU A 8 9.13 -9.93 13.52
C LEU A 8 8.36 -11.26 13.46
N ALA A 9 7.66 -11.54 12.35
CA ALA A 9 6.96 -12.80 12.14
C ALA A 9 7.94 -13.99 12.09
N THR A 10 9.08 -13.83 11.42
CA THR A 10 10.15 -14.84 11.38
C THR A 10 10.73 -15.11 12.76
N ILE A 11 11.02 -14.06 13.53
CA ILE A 11 11.52 -14.20 14.92
C ILE A 11 10.49 -14.90 15.80
N GLY A 12 9.21 -14.50 15.74
CA GLY A 12 8.14 -15.16 16.47
C GLY A 12 8.00 -16.64 16.09
N THR A 13 8.11 -16.95 14.80
CA THR A 13 8.07 -18.33 14.30
C THR A 13 9.24 -19.16 14.82
N TRP A 14 10.43 -18.58 14.89
CA TRP A 14 11.61 -19.23 15.47
C TRP A 14 11.40 -19.55 16.95
N LEU A 15 10.91 -18.58 17.73
CA LEU A 15 10.67 -18.75 19.17
C LEU A 15 9.64 -19.84 19.47
N VAL A 16 8.64 -20.02 18.61
CA VAL A 16 7.58 -21.02 18.80
C VAL A 16 7.98 -22.40 18.28
N SER A 17 8.60 -22.46 17.10
CA SER A 17 8.83 -23.75 16.42
C SER A 17 10.24 -24.31 16.57
N SER A 18 11.25 -23.46 16.83
CA SER A 18 12.68 -23.79 16.78
C SER A 18 13.10 -24.60 15.53
N ASN A 19 12.31 -24.51 14.46
CA ASN A 19 12.49 -25.29 13.24
C ASN A 19 12.99 -24.36 12.15
N LEU A 20 14.21 -24.64 11.66
CA LEU A 20 14.91 -23.82 10.71
C LEU A 20 14.24 -23.83 9.32
N TRP A 21 13.68 -24.97 8.90
CA TRP A 21 12.95 -25.07 7.63
C TRP A 21 11.67 -24.25 7.65
N TYR A 22 10.91 -24.34 8.73
CA TYR A 22 9.65 -23.60 8.87
C TYR A 22 9.91 -22.09 8.99
N THR A 23 10.89 -21.70 9.80
CA THR A 23 11.30 -20.29 9.96
C THR A 23 11.89 -19.71 8.68
N GLY A 24 12.73 -20.46 7.98
CA GLY A 24 13.27 -20.07 6.68
C GLY A 24 12.18 -19.92 5.62
N GLY A 25 11.19 -20.82 5.62
CA GLY A 25 10.01 -20.72 4.76
C GLY A 25 9.21 -19.44 4.99
N VAL A 26 8.91 -19.11 6.25
CA VAL A 26 8.22 -17.86 6.63
C VAL A 26 9.00 -16.63 6.16
N LEU A 27 10.33 -16.63 6.33
CA LEU A 27 11.16 -15.53 5.89
C LEU A 27 11.12 -15.35 4.37
N VAL A 28 11.34 -16.42 3.59
CA VAL A 28 11.38 -16.36 2.12
C VAL A 28 10.03 -15.95 1.55
N VAL A 29 8.95 -16.62 1.98
CA VAL A 29 7.59 -16.34 1.52
C VAL A 29 7.18 -14.92 1.93
N GLY A 30 7.38 -14.57 3.20
CA GLY A 30 7.09 -13.23 3.72
C GLY A 30 7.83 -12.14 2.96
N TRP A 31 9.08 -12.37 2.56
CA TRP A 31 9.86 -11.39 1.79
C TRP A 31 9.30 -11.16 0.39
N ILE A 32 8.89 -12.23 -0.29
CA ILE A 32 8.26 -12.16 -1.62
C ILE A 32 6.96 -11.36 -1.53
N PHE A 33 6.08 -11.71 -0.58
CA PHE A 33 4.81 -11.00 -0.40
C PHE A 33 5.01 -9.54 0.00
N ALA A 34 5.96 -9.23 0.89
CA ALA A 34 6.25 -7.85 1.27
C ALA A 34 6.67 -6.99 0.06
N ASN A 35 7.47 -7.54 -0.86
CA ASN A 35 7.86 -6.84 -2.08
C ASN A 35 6.67 -6.64 -3.04
N ILE A 36 5.82 -7.66 -3.21
CA ILE A 36 4.62 -7.57 -4.05
C ILE A 36 3.66 -6.50 -3.49
N ILE A 37 3.36 -6.56 -2.18
CA ILE A 37 2.47 -5.59 -1.51
C ILE A 37 3.05 -4.19 -1.63
N GLN A 38 4.36 -4.00 -1.40
CA GLN A 38 4.99 -2.69 -1.55
C GLN A 38 4.85 -2.15 -2.98
N ARG A 39 4.99 -3.01 -4.00
CA ARG A 39 4.79 -2.62 -5.39
C ARG A 39 3.35 -2.20 -5.66
N ILE A 40 2.36 -2.96 -5.16
CA ILE A 40 0.94 -2.64 -5.32
C ILE A 40 0.62 -1.30 -4.64
N LEU A 41 1.07 -1.09 -3.40
CA LEU A 41 0.84 0.16 -2.68
C LEU A 41 1.46 1.36 -3.40
N ASN A 42 2.66 1.20 -3.96
CA ASN A 42 3.28 2.24 -4.77
C ASN A 42 2.45 2.56 -6.01
N VAL A 43 1.96 1.55 -6.74
CA VAL A 43 1.09 1.75 -7.90
C VAL A 43 -0.18 2.49 -7.51
N LEU A 44 -0.87 2.06 -6.45
CA LEU A 44 -2.07 2.72 -5.94
C LEU A 44 -1.81 4.18 -5.55
N PHE A 45 -0.67 4.43 -4.91
CA PHE A 45 -0.25 5.78 -4.54
C PHE A 45 -0.04 6.66 -5.79
N TYR A 46 0.68 6.17 -6.80
CA TYR A 46 0.89 6.91 -8.04
C TYR A 46 -0.40 7.16 -8.82
N VAL A 47 -1.28 6.15 -8.91
CA VAL A 47 -2.62 6.31 -9.51
C VAL A 47 -3.42 7.38 -8.78
N SER A 48 -3.36 7.39 -7.44
CA SER A 48 -4.04 8.40 -6.62
C SER A 48 -3.48 9.80 -6.89
N LEU A 49 -2.16 9.96 -6.98
CA LEU A 49 -1.53 11.24 -7.32
C LEU A 49 -1.93 11.73 -8.71
N ILE A 50 -1.98 10.84 -9.70
CA ILE A 50 -2.43 11.17 -11.06
C ILE A 50 -3.89 11.62 -11.03
N GLY A 51 -4.76 10.90 -10.30
CA GLY A 51 -6.17 11.27 -10.13
C GLY A 51 -6.34 12.65 -9.47
N LEU A 52 -5.59 12.93 -8.41
CA LEU A 52 -5.60 14.25 -7.74
C LEU A 52 -5.07 15.36 -8.65
N GLY A 53 -4.00 15.10 -9.41
CA GLY A 53 -3.47 16.03 -10.40
C GLY A 53 -4.47 16.34 -11.50
N GLY A 54 -5.15 15.31 -12.02
CA GLY A 54 -6.22 15.47 -13.01
C GLY A 54 -7.41 16.27 -12.47
N LEU A 55 -7.85 15.97 -11.24
CA LEU A 55 -8.89 16.73 -10.53
C LEU A 55 -8.50 18.20 -10.34
N TYR A 56 -7.24 18.48 -10.00
CA TYR A 56 -6.75 19.85 -9.85
C TYR A 56 -6.77 20.62 -11.17
N ILE A 57 -6.30 20.00 -12.27
CA ILE A 57 -6.35 20.61 -13.60
C ILE A 57 -7.80 20.86 -14.02
N TYR A 58 -8.70 19.90 -13.80
CA TYR A 58 -10.12 20.03 -14.10
C TYR A 58 -10.78 21.16 -13.29
N ALA A 59 -10.45 21.29 -12.01
CA ALA A 59 -10.93 22.37 -11.15
C ALA A 59 -10.50 23.75 -11.67
N GLN A 60 -9.25 23.88 -12.15
CA GLN A 60 -8.74 25.11 -12.76
C GLN A 60 -9.47 25.44 -14.07
N GLN A 61 -9.81 24.44 -14.89
CA GLN A 61 -10.52 24.65 -16.16
C GLN A 61 -11.99 25.03 -15.98
N THR A 62 -12.62 24.60 -14.89
CA THR A 62 -14.06 24.77 -14.65
C THR A 62 -14.39 25.82 -13.59
N GLU A 63 -13.37 26.50 -13.05
CA GLU A 63 -13.46 27.44 -11.92
C GLU A 63 -14.14 26.85 -10.67
N GLN A 64 -14.27 25.53 -10.60
CA GLN A 64 -14.86 24.83 -9.47
C GLN A 64 -13.83 24.67 -8.35
N SER A 65 -14.30 24.70 -7.11
CA SER A 65 -13.44 24.42 -5.97
C SER A 65 -12.92 22.98 -6.03
N PHE A 66 -11.59 22.83 -6.10
CA PHE A 66 -10.92 21.52 -6.04
C PHE A 66 -11.37 20.69 -4.83
N PHE A 67 -11.56 21.34 -3.68
CA PHE A 67 -11.99 20.66 -2.46
C PHE A 67 -13.40 20.06 -2.60
N TRP A 68 -14.32 20.78 -3.24
CA TRP A 68 -15.67 20.28 -3.52
C TRP A 68 -15.68 19.13 -4.51
N LEU A 69 -14.85 19.20 -5.56
CA LEU A 69 -14.68 18.12 -6.54
C LEU A 69 -14.06 16.85 -5.94
N LEU A 70 -13.09 17.02 -5.04
CA LEU A 70 -12.51 15.90 -4.30
C LEU A 70 -13.55 15.24 -3.39
N LEU A 71 -14.30 16.04 -2.63
CA LEU A 71 -15.33 15.55 -1.71
C LEU A 71 -16.47 14.84 -2.45
N SER A 72 -16.93 15.40 -3.58
CA SER A 72 -17.99 14.80 -4.38
C SER A 72 -17.55 13.47 -5.01
N GLY A 73 -16.31 13.40 -5.51
CA GLY A 73 -15.73 12.15 -6.00
C GLY A 73 -15.60 11.08 -4.91
N LEU A 74 -15.21 11.46 -3.70
CA LEU A 74 -15.13 10.54 -2.55
C LEU A 74 -16.51 10.03 -2.11
N TYR A 75 -17.54 10.89 -2.13
CA TYR A 75 -18.91 10.49 -1.79
C TYR A 75 -19.49 9.48 -2.80
N GLN A 76 -19.13 9.58 -4.09
CA GLN A 76 -19.58 8.63 -5.11
C GLN A 76 -18.94 7.23 -5.00
N LEU A 77 -17.86 7.09 -4.23
CA LEU A 77 -17.13 5.83 -4.03
C LEU A 77 -17.57 5.07 -2.77
N LEU A 78 -18.43 5.65 -1.93
CA LEU A 78 -19.00 5.07 -0.71
C LEU A 78 -20.42 4.56 -0.97
#